data_AF-A0A960FSP1-F1
#
_entry.id   AF-A0A960FSP1-F1
#
_cell.length_a   1.000
_cell.length_b   1.000
_cell.length_c   1.000
_cell.angle_alpha   90.00
_cell.angle_beta   90.00
_cell.angle_gamma   90.00
#
_symmetry.space_group_name_H-M   'P 1'
#
loop_
_entity.id
_entity.type
_entity.pdbx_description
1 polymer ?
#
loop_
_entity_poly.entity_id
_entity_poly.type
_entity_poly.pdbx_seq_one_letter_code
_entity_poly.pdbx_strand_id
1 'polypeptide(L)'
;MSDEQPGSPPGPEGADGVPDPEVIRGMLYTRWQEPPPSMMTTRKVEMRRLADSMRIIIERLVATDAPTEHLIQAADELARVALTFDEARHGTRYEGFAEAANAGGDVHASFEHSPFIGRANPLSPPIYLHDIDGVVHGRAIFGSAYEGPPGCVHGGYVAGAFDELLGATQSLSGAPGMTGTLTVRYRSPTPLHTELHFVGRLVRVEGR
;
A
#
# COMPACT_ATOMS: atom_id res chain seq x y z
N MET A 1 -37.32 40.72 -2.43
CA MET A 1 -35.91 41.08 -2.18
C MET A 1 -35.11 39.84 -2.52
N SER A 2 -34.44 39.91 -3.65
CA SER A 2 -33.63 38.82 -4.21
C SER A 2 -32.25 38.90 -3.55
N ASP A 3 -31.84 37.86 -2.83
CA ASP A 3 -30.49 37.78 -2.26
C ASP A 3 -29.52 37.33 -3.35
N GLU A 4 -28.66 38.27 -3.77
CA GLU A 4 -27.46 38.01 -4.57
C GLU A 4 -26.41 37.27 -3.73
N GLN A 5 -26.03 36.07 -4.16
CA GLN A 5 -24.83 35.40 -3.63
C GLN A 5 -23.56 36.11 -4.17
N PRO A 6 -22.53 36.32 -3.34
CA PRO A 6 -21.27 36.89 -3.81
C PRO A 6 -20.51 35.86 -4.67
N GLY A 7 -20.07 36.31 -5.85
CA GLY A 7 -19.37 35.50 -6.85
C GLY A 7 -18.12 34.81 -6.33
N SER A 8 -17.92 33.56 -6.78
CA SER A 8 -16.69 32.80 -6.55
C SER A 8 -15.49 33.50 -7.22
N PRO A 9 -14.30 33.48 -6.60
CA PRO A 9 -13.11 34.07 -7.22
C PRO A 9 -12.71 33.27 -8.48
N PRO A 10 -12.08 33.94 -9.47
CA PRO A 10 -11.65 33.26 -10.69
C PRO A 10 -10.61 32.19 -10.35
N GLY A 11 -10.82 30.99 -10.91
CA GLY A 11 -9.85 29.90 -10.83
C GLY A 11 -8.55 30.29 -11.55
N PRO A 12 -7.40 29.70 -11.16
CA PRO A 12 -6.13 30.02 -11.80
C PRO A 12 -6.18 29.60 -13.27
N GLU A 13 -6.08 30.58 -14.17
CA GLU A 13 -5.84 30.35 -15.60
C GLU A 13 -4.39 29.90 -15.81
N GLY A 14 -4.23 28.82 -16.60
CA GLY A 14 -3.01 28.52 -17.34
C GLY A 14 -1.94 27.69 -16.62
N ALA A 15 -2.03 26.37 -16.77
CA ALA A 15 -0.86 25.48 -16.75
C ALA A 15 -1.14 24.22 -17.59
N ASP A 16 -1.41 24.39 -18.89
CA ASP A 16 -1.49 23.28 -19.86
C ASP A 16 -0.08 22.79 -20.26
N GLY A 17 0.70 22.38 -19.27
CA GLY A 17 1.96 21.67 -19.47
C GLY A 17 1.89 20.35 -18.75
N VAL A 18 1.74 19.24 -19.49
CA VAL A 18 2.06 17.91 -18.94
C VAL A 18 3.49 18.01 -18.42
N PRO A 19 3.76 17.80 -17.13
CA PRO A 19 5.09 17.94 -16.59
C PRO A 19 6.05 17.01 -17.33
N ASP A 20 7.31 17.45 -17.49
CA ASP A 20 8.35 16.67 -18.15
C ASP A 20 8.38 15.23 -17.58
N PRO A 21 8.31 14.17 -18.41
CA PRO A 21 8.40 12.79 -17.96
C PRO A 21 9.60 12.50 -17.05
N GLU A 22 10.72 13.20 -17.21
CA GLU A 22 11.88 13.09 -16.31
C GLU A 22 11.61 13.68 -14.92
N VAL A 23 10.89 14.81 -14.86
CA VAL A 23 10.46 15.45 -13.60
C VAL A 23 9.42 14.59 -12.89
N ILE A 24 8.45 14.04 -13.63
CA ILE A 24 7.46 13.12 -13.07
C ILE A 24 8.15 11.84 -12.56
N ARG A 25 9.10 11.29 -13.31
CA ARG A 25 9.91 10.15 -12.88
C ARG A 25 10.69 10.47 -11.61
N GLY A 26 11.32 11.64 -11.50
CA GLY A 26 12.03 12.06 -10.29
C GLY A 26 11.12 12.24 -9.06
N MET A 27 9.92 12.77 -9.27
CA MET A 27 8.89 12.89 -8.23
C MET A 27 8.37 11.53 -7.76
N LEU A 28 8.08 10.62 -8.70
CA LEU A 28 7.67 9.24 -8.39
C LEU A 28 8.80 8.45 -7.73
N TYR A 29 10.05 8.63 -8.18
CA TYR A 29 11.21 8.00 -7.57
C TYR A 29 11.35 8.35 -6.08
N THR A 30 11.12 9.61 -5.72
CA THR A 30 11.12 10.08 -4.32
C THR A 30 9.95 9.47 -3.52
N ARG A 31 8.79 9.24 -4.15
CA ARG A 31 7.58 8.67 -3.53
C ARG A 31 7.73 7.22 -3.07
N TRP A 32 8.65 6.46 -3.67
CA TRP A 32 8.92 5.05 -3.31
C TRP A 32 10.09 4.89 -2.35
N GLN A 33 10.84 5.94 -2.05
CA GLN A 33 11.89 5.89 -1.03
C GLN A 33 11.26 6.01 0.36
N GLU A 34 11.65 5.10 1.26
CA GLU A 34 11.25 5.26 2.66
C GLU A 34 11.90 6.52 3.24
N PRO A 35 11.11 7.49 3.76
CA PRO A 35 11.69 8.62 4.43
C PRO A 35 12.49 8.12 5.64
N PRO A 36 13.68 8.67 5.90
CA PRO A 36 14.44 8.26 7.07
C PRO A 36 13.61 8.49 8.34
N PRO A 37 13.77 7.68 9.40
CA PRO A 37 12.97 7.79 10.63
C PRO A 37 12.98 9.20 11.25
N SER A 38 14.05 9.97 11.03
CA SER A 38 14.19 11.36 11.47
C SER A 38 13.23 12.35 10.81
N MET A 39 12.63 11.99 9.66
CA MET A 39 11.65 12.79 8.94
C MET A 39 10.20 12.36 9.22
N MET A 40 9.98 11.36 10.07
CA MET A 40 8.67 10.84 10.40
C MET A 40 8.11 11.45 11.69
N THR A 41 6.80 11.69 11.74
CA THR A 41 6.13 12.08 12.98
C THR A 41 6.14 10.92 13.97
N THR A 42 6.15 11.22 15.27
CA THR A 42 6.02 10.20 16.34
C THR A 42 4.81 9.30 16.11
N ARG A 43 3.68 9.88 15.68
CA ARG A 43 2.47 9.13 15.33
C ARG A 43 2.73 8.07 14.25
N LYS A 44 3.42 8.42 13.15
CA LYS A 44 3.73 7.47 12.07
C LYS A 44 4.66 6.36 12.55
N VAL A 45 5.69 6.70 13.33
CA VAL A 45 6.62 5.71 13.91
C VAL A 45 5.88 4.70 14.77
N GLU A 46 5.04 5.16 15.71
CA GLU A 46 4.29 4.25 16.58
C GLU A 46 3.22 3.45 15.84
N MET A 47 2.58 4.03 14.80
CA MET A 47 1.63 3.28 13.96
C MET A 47 2.31 2.12 13.20
N ARG A 48 3.50 2.35 12.63
CA ARG A 48 4.27 1.27 11.99
C ARG A 48 4.68 0.21 13.00
N ARG A 49 5.18 0.62 14.17
CA ARG A 49 5.53 -0.31 15.25
C ARG A 49 4.35 -1.17 15.72
N LEU A 50 3.16 -0.56 15.84
CA LEU A 50 1.93 -1.27 16.17
C LEU A 50 1.56 -2.27 15.06
N ALA A 51 1.60 -1.86 13.79
CA ALA A 51 1.34 -2.74 12.66
C ALA A 51 2.35 -3.91 12.58
N ASP A 52 3.64 -3.66 12.82
CA ASP A 52 4.68 -4.68 12.89
C ASP A 52 4.39 -5.70 13.99
N SER A 53 3.95 -5.24 15.16
CA SER A 53 3.57 -6.12 16.28
C SER A 53 2.35 -6.97 15.93
N MET A 54 1.35 -6.37 15.28
CA MET A 54 0.15 -7.08 14.82
C MET A 54 0.48 -8.11 13.73
N ARG A 55 1.40 -7.82 12.80
CA ARG A 55 1.86 -8.79 11.80
C ARG A 55 2.49 -10.02 12.45
N ILE A 56 3.31 -9.82 13.50
CA ILE A 56 3.88 -10.94 14.27
C ILE A 56 2.79 -11.77 14.95
N ILE A 57 1.77 -11.13 15.51
CA ILE A 57 0.64 -11.82 16.14
C ILE A 57 -0.15 -12.61 15.09
N ILE A 58 -0.53 -11.98 13.98
CA ILE A 58 -1.26 -12.61 12.87
C ILE A 58 -0.49 -13.83 12.34
N GLU A 59 0.80 -13.69 12.08
CA GLU A 59 1.67 -14.78 11.63
C GLU A 59 1.66 -15.97 12.60
N ARG A 60 1.73 -15.70 13.90
CA ARG A 60 1.80 -16.75 14.94
C ARG A 60 0.46 -17.40 15.23
N LEU A 61 -0.65 -16.68 15.08
CA LEU A 61 -1.99 -17.21 15.35
C LEU A 61 -2.47 -18.14 14.23
N VAL A 62 -2.02 -17.92 13.00
CA VAL A 62 -2.32 -18.81 11.88
C VAL A 62 -1.59 -20.14 12.11
N ALA A 63 -2.38 -21.20 12.35
CA ALA A 63 -1.92 -22.57 12.61
C ALA A 63 -1.11 -22.78 13.92
N THR A 64 -1.40 -22.03 14.98
CA THR A 64 -0.83 -22.28 16.32
C THR A 64 -1.35 -23.57 16.96
N ASP A 65 -0.49 -24.28 17.70
CA ASP A 65 -0.82 -25.41 18.57
C ASP A 65 -0.83 -25.01 20.06
N ALA A 66 -0.89 -23.71 20.36
CA ALA A 66 -0.85 -23.21 21.72
C ALA A 66 -1.97 -23.78 22.61
N PRO A 67 -1.70 -24.02 23.91
CA PRO A 67 -2.71 -24.47 24.87
C PRO A 67 -3.92 -23.52 24.95
N THR A 68 -5.10 -24.08 25.20
CA THR A 68 -6.36 -23.32 25.29
C THR A 68 -6.29 -22.17 26.29
N GLU A 69 -5.59 -22.33 27.42
CA GLU A 69 -5.40 -21.26 28.41
C GLU A 69 -4.69 -20.02 27.82
N HIS A 70 -3.68 -20.22 26.96
CA HIS A 70 -2.99 -19.13 26.28
C HIS A 70 -3.92 -18.44 25.27
N LEU A 71 -4.77 -19.20 24.57
CA LEU A 71 -5.74 -18.64 23.62
C LEU A 71 -6.77 -17.75 24.34
N ILE A 72 -7.28 -18.18 25.50
CA ILE A 72 -8.22 -17.40 26.31
C ILE A 72 -7.55 -16.12 26.79
N GLN A 73 -6.35 -16.22 27.37
CA GLN A 73 -5.63 -15.05 27.87
C GLN A 73 -5.34 -14.04 26.74
N ALA A 74 -4.85 -14.52 25.60
CA ALA A 74 -4.55 -13.67 24.45
C ALA A 74 -5.82 -12.98 23.91
N ALA A 75 -6.95 -13.70 23.84
CA ALA A 75 -8.23 -13.11 23.43
C ALA A 75 -8.66 -11.97 24.35
N ASP A 76 -8.57 -12.15 25.67
CA ASP A 76 -8.92 -11.12 26.66
C ASP A 76 -7.99 -9.90 26.60
N GLU A 77 -6.70 -10.11 26.35
CA GLU A 77 -5.71 -9.04 26.19
C GLU A 77 -5.96 -8.24 24.91
N LEU A 78 -6.17 -8.93 23.77
CA LEU A 78 -6.46 -8.29 22.50
C LEU A 78 -7.79 -7.54 22.52
N ALA A 79 -8.81 -8.08 23.20
CA ALA A 79 -10.09 -7.40 23.40
C ALA A 79 -9.91 -6.09 24.17
N ARG A 80 -9.10 -6.09 25.25
CA ARG A 80 -8.77 -4.87 25.99
C ARG A 80 -8.03 -3.84 25.14
N VAL A 81 -7.11 -4.28 24.28
CA VAL A 81 -6.43 -3.38 23.33
C VAL A 81 -7.44 -2.80 22.34
N ALA A 82 -8.33 -3.60 21.77
CA ALA A 82 -9.35 -3.15 20.83
C ALA A 82 -10.25 -2.05 21.43
N LEU A 83 -10.69 -2.23 22.68
CA LEU A 83 -11.51 -1.24 23.40
C LEU A 83 -10.84 0.15 23.50
N THR A 84 -9.50 0.23 23.49
CA THR A 84 -8.81 1.54 23.49
C THR A 84 -9.04 2.36 22.23
N PHE A 85 -9.52 1.74 21.15
CA PHE A 85 -9.79 2.38 19.88
C PHE A 85 -11.28 2.71 19.69
N ASP A 86 -12.20 2.21 20.51
CA ASP A 86 -13.66 2.37 20.30
C ASP A 86 -14.11 3.84 20.21
N GLU A 87 -13.48 4.73 20.98
CA GLU A 87 -13.76 6.17 20.95
C GLU A 87 -13.03 6.92 19.82
N ALA A 88 -12.09 6.25 19.15
CA ALA A 88 -11.37 6.83 18.03
C ALA A 88 -12.27 6.90 16.78
N ARG A 89 -12.07 7.94 15.97
CA ARG A 89 -12.70 8.02 14.65
C ARG A 89 -12.04 7.03 13.70
N HIS A 90 -12.82 6.05 13.24
CA HIS A 90 -12.42 5.11 12.20
C HIS A 90 -12.88 5.63 10.83
N GLY A 91 -12.01 5.55 9.81
CA GLY A 91 -12.42 5.71 8.40
C GLY A 91 -12.36 7.12 7.78
N THR A 92 -11.72 8.13 8.39
CA THR A 92 -11.70 9.50 7.81
C THR A 92 -10.36 10.23 7.86
N ARG A 93 -9.32 9.64 8.44
CA ARG A 93 -7.97 10.21 8.34
C ARG A 93 -7.34 9.72 7.05
N TYR A 94 -7.60 10.41 5.95
CA TYR A 94 -6.73 10.37 4.77
C TYR A 94 -5.37 11.04 5.12
N GLU A 95 -4.68 10.55 6.15
CA GLU A 95 -3.25 10.81 6.39
C GLU A 95 -2.42 9.91 5.43
N GLY A 96 -2.94 9.65 4.23
CA GLY A 96 -2.42 8.74 3.22
C GLY A 96 -3.45 8.26 2.19
N PHE A 97 -2.96 7.71 1.07
CA PHE A 97 -3.76 7.08 0.01
C PHE A 97 -3.70 5.56 0.15
N ALA A 98 -4.81 4.86 -0.09
CA ALA A 98 -4.85 3.40 -0.08
C ALA A 98 -4.26 2.76 -1.34
N GLU A 99 -4.23 3.50 -2.45
CA GLU A 99 -3.87 3.01 -3.79
C GLU A 99 -3.07 4.07 -4.55
N ALA A 100 -2.05 3.65 -5.31
CA ALA A 100 -1.22 4.57 -6.10
C ALA A 100 -2.03 5.36 -7.15
N ALA A 101 -3.07 4.75 -7.72
CA ALA A 101 -3.98 5.37 -8.68
C ALA A 101 -4.80 6.53 -8.09
N ASN A 102 -5.12 6.46 -6.79
CA ASN A 102 -5.92 7.49 -6.10
C ASN A 102 -5.10 8.72 -5.67
N ALA A 103 -3.77 8.64 -5.76
CA ALA A 103 -2.87 9.69 -5.32
C ALA A 103 -2.69 10.85 -6.32
N GLY A 104 -3.13 10.69 -7.57
CA GLY A 104 -2.89 11.69 -8.61
C GLY A 104 -1.40 12.04 -8.73
N GLY A 105 -1.10 13.33 -8.96
CA GLY A 105 0.26 13.88 -8.98
C GLY A 105 0.80 14.31 -7.61
N ASP A 106 0.15 13.95 -6.49
CA ASP A 106 0.62 14.34 -5.16
C ASP A 106 1.89 13.57 -4.78
N VAL A 107 3.00 14.30 -4.67
CA VAL A 107 4.31 13.79 -4.28
C VAL A 107 4.43 13.50 -2.79
N HIS A 108 3.47 13.96 -1.98
CA HIS A 108 3.36 13.68 -0.55
C HIS A 108 2.42 12.51 -0.24
N ALA A 109 1.91 11.84 -1.28
CA ALA A 109 1.04 10.69 -1.15
C ALA A 109 1.72 9.57 -0.35
N SER A 110 1.13 9.26 0.79
CA SER A 110 1.63 8.31 1.78
C SER A 110 0.80 7.02 1.69
N PHE A 111 1.40 5.88 1.33
CA PHE A 111 0.69 4.60 1.19
C PHE A 111 0.69 3.76 2.47
N GLU A 112 0.87 4.40 3.63
CA GLU A 112 1.02 3.73 4.93
C GLU A 112 -0.11 2.73 5.24
N HIS A 113 -1.28 2.92 4.64
CA HIS A 113 -2.45 2.07 4.85
C HIS A 113 -2.80 1.15 3.68
N SER A 114 -2.03 1.14 2.58
CA SER A 114 -2.23 0.17 1.48
C SER A 114 -2.20 -1.26 2.02
N PRO A 115 -3.05 -2.16 1.51
CA PRO A 115 -3.07 -3.57 1.88
C PRO A 115 -1.87 -4.37 1.34
N PHE A 116 -1.04 -3.80 0.47
CA PHE A 116 0.13 -4.50 -0.12
C PHE A 116 1.46 -3.82 0.15
N ILE A 117 1.53 -2.48 0.16
CA ILE A 117 2.78 -1.73 0.38
C ILE A 117 2.79 -0.96 1.72
N GLY A 118 1.64 -0.91 2.42
CA GLY A 118 1.48 -0.07 3.60
C GLY A 118 2.19 -0.60 4.84
N ARG A 119 3.07 0.23 5.43
CA ARG A 119 3.83 -0.09 6.65
C ARG A 119 3.02 0.04 7.94
N ALA A 120 1.91 0.78 7.91
CA ALA A 120 0.98 0.94 9.03
C ALA A 120 -0.30 0.09 8.87
N ASN A 121 -0.39 -0.74 7.82
CA ASN A 121 -1.46 -1.71 7.67
C ASN A 121 -0.99 -3.09 8.15
N PRO A 122 -1.56 -3.65 9.23
CA PRO A 122 -1.13 -4.94 9.76
C PRO A 122 -1.49 -6.14 8.87
N LEU A 123 -2.32 -5.96 7.84
CA LEU A 123 -2.61 -7.01 6.86
C LEU A 123 -1.59 -7.02 5.71
N SER A 124 -0.85 -5.93 5.53
CA SER A 124 0.12 -5.82 4.45
C SER A 124 1.32 -6.76 4.69
N PRO A 125 1.86 -7.42 3.66
CA PRO A 125 3.15 -8.13 3.68
C PRO A 125 4.37 -7.21 3.47
N PRO A 126 4.23 -5.89 3.65
CA PRO A 126 4.90 -4.81 2.91
C PRO A 126 5.72 -5.19 1.68
N ILE A 127 5.20 -4.91 0.49
CA ILE A 127 5.99 -4.93 -0.74
C ILE A 127 6.85 -3.66 -0.82
N TYR A 128 8.15 -3.84 -0.95
CA TYR A 128 9.09 -2.75 -1.14
C TYR A 128 9.30 -2.50 -2.63
N LEU A 129 8.78 -1.37 -3.11
CA LEU A 129 8.88 -0.97 -4.51
C LEU A 129 10.04 0.00 -4.73
N HIS A 130 10.73 -0.14 -5.86
CA HIS A 130 11.77 0.78 -6.30
C HIS A 130 11.85 0.80 -7.84
N ASP A 131 12.14 1.96 -8.41
CA ASP A 131 12.37 2.10 -9.85
C ASP A 131 13.87 1.96 -10.15
N ILE A 132 14.19 1.14 -11.16
CA ILE A 132 15.52 1.01 -11.76
C ILE A 132 15.36 1.21 -13.27
N ASP A 133 15.83 2.35 -13.77
CA ASP A 133 15.86 2.68 -15.20
C ASP A 133 14.50 2.55 -15.93
N GLY A 134 13.39 2.92 -15.27
CA GLY A 134 12.04 2.86 -15.83
C GLY A 134 11.39 1.47 -15.70
N VAL A 135 11.92 0.61 -14.85
CA VAL A 135 11.37 -0.70 -14.49
C VAL A 135 11.10 -0.71 -12.98
N VAL A 136 9.87 -1.00 -12.59
CA VAL A 136 9.52 -1.09 -11.17
C VAL A 136 9.83 -2.49 -10.66
N HIS A 137 10.62 -2.56 -9.60
CA HIS A 137 10.97 -3.78 -8.90
C HIS A 137 10.30 -3.83 -7.53
N GLY A 138 9.73 -4.97 -7.19
CA GLY A 138 9.13 -5.23 -5.87
C GLY A 138 9.86 -6.35 -5.13
N ARG A 139 9.95 -6.25 -3.81
CA ARG A 139 10.40 -7.33 -2.91
C ARG A 139 9.43 -7.50 -1.76
N ALA A 140 9.06 -8.74 -1.44
CA ALA A 140 8.27 -9.07 -0.27
C ALA A 140 8.56 -10.50 0.21
N ILE A 141 8.32 -10.73 1.51
CA ILE A 141 8.30 -12.07 2.10
C ILE A 141 6.89 -12.32 2.61
N PHE A 142 6.20 -13.30 2.05
CA PHE A 142 4.88 -13.71 2.51
C PHE A 142 5.04 -14.80 3.58
N GLY A 143 4.61 -14.50 4.80
CA GLY A 143 4.49 -15.47 5.88
C GLY A 143 3.26 -16.37 5.79
N SER A 144 3.08 -17.22 6.79
CA SER A 144 2.00 -18.21 6.88
C SER A 144 0.61 -17.56 6.88
N ALA A 145 0.50 -16.30 7.31
CA ALA A 145 -0.75 -15.54 7.24
C ALA A 145 -1.34 -15.37 5.83
N TYR A 146 -0.52 -15.56 4.80
CA TYR A 146 -0.89 -15.39 3.39
C TYR A 146 -1.01 -16.73 2.64
N GLU A 147 -0.97 -17.84 3.37
CA GLU A 147 -1.05 -19.18 2.81
C GLU A 147 -2.38 -19.44 2.12
N GLY A 148 -2.33 -20.15 0.98
CA GLY A 148 -3.51 -20.72 0.33
C GLY A 148 -3.37 -22.23 0.26
N PRO A 149 -2.71 -22.78 -0.77
CA PRO A 149 -2.25 -24.16 -0.74
C PRO A 149 -1.13 -24.34 0.29
N PRO A 150 -0.93 -25.55 0.84
CA PRO A 150 0.15 -25.84 1.78
C PRO A 150 1.52 -25.37 1.25
N GLY A 151 2.23 -24.57 2.05
CA GLY A 151 3.54 -24.00 1.76
C GLY A 151 3.56 -22.90 0.70
N CYS A 152 2.40 -22.46 0.20
CA CYS A 152 2.29 -21.56 -0.95
C CYS A 152 1.47 -20.31 -0.64
N VAL A 153 1.89 -19.17 -1.18
CA VAL A 153 1.11 -17.93 -1.16
C VAL A 153 -0.22 -18.17 -1.88
N HIS A 154 -1.32 -17.75 -1.27
CA HIS A 154 -2.64 -17.80 -1.90
C HIS A 154 -2.65 -16.96 -3.18
N GLY A 155 -3.20 -17.51 -4.27
CA GLY A 155 -3.18 -16.86 -5.59
C GLY A 155 -3.77 -15.45 -5.58
N GLY A 156 -4.79 -15.19 -4.76
CA GLY A 156 -5.34 -13.85 -4.55
C GLY A 156 -4.34 -12.81 -4.07
N TYR A 157 -3.43 -13.15 -3.14
CA TYR A 157 -2.38 -12.22 -2.70
C TYR A 157 -1.32 -12.01 -3.78
N VAL A 158 -1.01 -13.05 -4.56
CA VAL A 158 -0.12 -12.91 -5.72
C VAL A 158 -0.72 -11.97 -6.77
N ALA A 159 -2.01 -12.12 -7.07
CA ALA A 159 -2.71 -11.24 -8.00
C ALA A 159 -2.74 -9.79 -7.50
N GLY A 160 -3.09 -9.55 -6.24
CA GLY A 160 -3.09 -8.20 -5.67
C GLY A 160 -1.70 -7.57 -5.57
N ALA A 161 -0.66 -8.37 -5.31
CA ALA A 161 0.73 -7.90 -5.37
C ALA A 161 1.12 -7.44 -6.79
N PHE A 162 0.67 -8.14 -7.83
CA PHE A 162 0.85 -7.69 -9.21
C PHE A 162 0.01 -6.45 -9.52
N ASP A 163 -1.22 -6.35 -9.01
CA ASP A 163 -2.05 -5.16 -9.20
C ASP A 163 -1.39 -3.90 -8.64
N GLU A 164 -0.93 -3.96 -7.38
CA GLU A 164 -0.22 -2.85 -6.73
C GLU A 164 1.09 -2.49 -7.47
N LEU A 165 1.90 -3.49 -7.84
CA LEU A 165 3.11 -3.29 -8.65
C LEU A 165 2.79 -2.61 -9.99
N LEU A 166 1.73 -3.04 -10.67
CA LEU A 166 1.34 -2.51 -11.97
C LEU A 166 0.73 -1.11 -11.85
N GLY A 167 0.02 -0.79 -10.77
CA GLY A 167 -0.40 0.57 -10.44
C GLY A 167 0.79 1.51 -10.23
N ALA A 168 1.81 1.03 -9.51
CA ALA A 168 3.07 1.76 -9.37
C ALA A 168 3.81 1.92 -10.71
N THR A 169 3.86 0.87 -11.52
CA THR A 169 4.47 0.87 -12.85
C THR A 169 3.77 1.83 -13.80
N GLN A 170 2.43 1.86 -13.75
CA GLN A 170 1.60 2.71 -14.60
C GLN A 170 1.84 4.19 -14.29
N SER A 171 2.17 4.53 -13.05
CA SER A 171 2.55 5.90 -12.67
C SER A 171 3.76 6.41 -13.47
N LEU A 172 4.69 5.54 -13.91
CA LEU A 172 5.83 5.93 -14.76
C LEU A 172 5.43 6.56 -16.11
N SER A 173 4.18 6.38 -16.54
CA SER A 173 3.64 7.00 -17.77
C SER A 173 3.43 8.51 -17.64
N GLY A 174 3.48 9.06 -16.41
CA GLY A 174 3.13 10.44 -16.13
C GLY A 174 1.64 10.71 -15.96
N ALA A 175 0.79 9.71 -16.22
CA ALA A 175 -0.66 9.79 -16.02
C ALA A 175 -1.10 8.64 -15.11
N PRO A 176 -1.55 8.87 -13.86
CA PRO A 176 -2.10 7.81 -13.02
C PRO A 176 -3.47 7.36 -13.55
N GLY A 177 -3.77 6.07 -13.40
CA GLY A 177 -4.97 5.45 -13.96
C GLY A 177 -5.47 4.28 -13.13
N MET A 178 -6.78 4.01 -13.22
CA MET A 178 -7.42 2.89 -12.53
C MET A 178 -7.17 1.58 -13.27
N THR A 179 -7.04 0.47 -12.53
CA THR A 179 -6.96 -0.87 -13.12
C THR A 179 -8.20 -1.15 -13.96
N GLY A 180 -8.04 -1.25 -15.28
CA GLY A 180 -9.12 -1.64 -16.19
C GLY A 180 -9.28 -3.16 -16.30
N THR A 181 -8.18 -3.89 -16.46
CA THR A 181 -8.17 -5.35 -16.53
C THR A 181 -6.85 -5.91 -16.03
N LEU A 182 -6.91 -6.90 -15.15
CA LEU A 182 -5.77 -7.66 -14.68
C LEU A 182 -5.86 -9.11 -15.17
N THR A 183 -4.85 -9.58 -15.91
CA THR A 183 -4.74 -10.99 -16.33
C THR A 183 -3.53 -11.63 -15.67
N VAL A 184 -3.76 -12.61 -14.79
CA VAL A 184 -2.70 -13.33 -14.08
C VAL A 184 -2.63 -14.77 -14.57
N ARG A 185 -1.42 -15.22 -14.90
CA ARG A 185 -1.14 -16.63 -15.27
C ARG A 185 -0.19 -17.23 -14.25
N TYR A 186 -0.71 -18.09 -13.38
CA TYR A 186 0.09 -18.84 -12.40
C TYR A 186 0.87 -19.95 -13.10
N ARG A 187 2.20 -19.89 -13.04
CA ARG A 187 3.10 -20.82 -13.74
C ARG A 187 3.68 -21.91 -12.84
N SER A 188 3.91 -21.58 -11.57
CA SER A 188 4.50 -22.45 -10.57
C SER A 188 3.95 -22.10 -9.19
N PRO A 189 4.04 -23.01 -8.20
CA PRO A 189 3.81 -22.67 -6.81
C PRO A 189 4.67 -21.48 -6.37
N THR A 190 4.08 -20.55 -5.64
CA THR A 190 4.78 -19.38 -5.07
C THR A 190 5.08 -19.68 -3.61
N PRO A 191 6.35 -19.91 -3.21
CA PRO A 191 6.68 -20.36 -1.87
C PRO A 191 6.46 -19.28 -0.81
N LEU A 192 6.04 -19.70 0.39
CA LEU A 192 6.06 -18.87 1.60
C LEU A 192 7.49 -18.69 2.12
N HIS A 193 7.68 -17.75 3.05
CA HIS A 193 8.92 -17.53 3.82
C HIS A 193 10.17 -17.31 2.98
N THR A 194 9.97 -16.92 1.73
CA THR A 194 11.02 -16.70 0.73
C THR A 194 10.91 -15.27 0.23
N GLU A 195 12.04 -14.60 0.02
CA GLU A 195 12.02 -13.29 -0.64
C GLU A 195 11.60 -13.46 -2.10
N LEU A 196 10.44 -12.90 -2.44
CA LEU A 196 9.89 -12.91 -3.78
C LEU A 196 10.24 -11.59 -4.48
N HIS A 197 10.63 -11.70 -5.75
CA HIS A 197 10.93 -10.56 -6.60
C HIS A 197 9.84 -10.37 -7.64
N PHE A 198 9.32 -9.15 -7.71
CA PHE A 198 8.31 -8.73 -8.67
C PHE A 198 8.92 -7.73 -9.65
N VAL A 199 8.50 -7.77 -10.91
CA VAL A 199 8.99 -6.85 -11.95
C VAL A 199 7.80 -6.34 -12.77
N GLY A 200 7.66 -5.02 -12.85
CA GLY A 200 6.65 -4.32 -13.62
C GLY A 200 7.32 -3.44 -14.68
N ARG A 201 6.77 -3.45 -15.89
CA ARG A 201 7.22 -2.61 -17.01
C ARG A 201 6.04 -1.97 -17.70
N LEU A 202 6.16 -0.67 -17.97
CA LEU A 202 5.21 0.02 -18.84
C LEU A 202 5.53 -0.35 -20.29
N VAL A 203 4.60 -1.04 -20.95
CA VAL A 203 4.81 -1.54 -22.32
C VAL A 203 4.36 -0.52 -23.37
N ARG A 204 3.20 0.10 -23.16
CA ARG A 204 2.57 0.99 -24.13
C ARG A 204 1.54 1.88 -23.44
N VAL A 205 1.38 3.11 -23.93
CA VAL A 205 0.31 4.03 -23.57
C VAL A 205 -0.48 4.36 -24.84
N GLU A 206 -1.79 4.16 -24.82
CA GLU A 206 -2.70 4.51 -25.91
C GLU A 206 -3.98 5.09 -25.36
N GLY A 207 -4.29 6.33 -25.71
CA GLY A 207 -5.44 7.02 -25.12
C GLY A 207 -5.13 7.56 -23.73
N ARG A 208 -6.01 7.26 -22.76
CA ARG A 208 -5.93 7.78 -21.38
C ARG A 208 -5.38 6.72 -20.43
#